data_AF-A0A2E7M5C1-F1
#
_entry.id   AF-A0A2E7M5C1-F1
#
_cell.length_a   1.000
_cell.length_b   1.000
_cell.length_c   1.000
_cell.angle_alpha   90.00
_cell.angle_beta   90.00
_cell.angle_gamma   90.00
#
_symmetry.space_group_name_H-M   'P 1'
#
loop_
_entity.id
_entity.type
_entity.pdbx_description
1 polymer ?
#
loop_
_entity_poly.entity_id
_entity_poly.type
_entity_poly.pdbx_seq_one_letter_code
_entity_poly.pdbx_strand_id
1 'polypeptide(L)'
;MKVEMPEERSHDEKDLRAKLEAYDTKDYSEVIEFPVELVDRDGVVRRYSYEESLAVYHRRIQSATWRHADEAVIHAEIGHCTRRIDQIKRSFHLRSKAGSVRTVANPRSSLGEGYDVLRAFYAKVLLRRGLKLTDEPELHVTLLEDRPGCRVYHLAFREGSPGQLFYIFPFDRQGDQDPKEAWNEARRGYQHASSSQAERLLLSEERDTAGFILTGTEEIPSGVSVEPRQTREAASPGENVLGGLEDEFFHPWWLDALEQEEKKGGSNSFERGVAYLRDERSDLALECFQDSVGENPYHRESYLGLLGVLDLQGRHEEAKFYGEMATRHLPRDGLIRYRLAINLVRQGEFDAALVDFDEAARLSPGLFQPSFFAAHLLLARVRDLDGAAMRLRLASAMADGEEQVRRSLELVNGCLSLRRSLRLAAMLTTAVGALALPAGKMVLGSVALVGGLGGYLLADAFSALLARWLVRRVAISPPESDLDADKK
;
A
#
# COMPACT_ATOMS: atom_id res chain seq x y z
N MET A 1 -47.64 41.22 -6.30
CA MET A 1 -46.25 41.71 -6.17
C MET A 1 -45.37 40.68 -6.87
N LYS A 2 -44.80 41.00 -8.04
CA LYS A 2 -43.79 40.14 -8.67
C LYS A 2 -42.53 40.20 -7.79
N VAL A 3 -41.97 39.05 -7.47
CA VAL A 3 -40.57 38.94 -7.03
C VAL A 3 -39.94 37.91 -7.97
N GLU A 4 -39.32 38.41 -9.02
CA GLU A 4 -38.45 37.62 -9.88
C GLU A 4 -37.09 37.48 -9.20
N MET A 5 -36.63 36.24 -9.09
CA MET A 5 -35.24 35.75 -9.12
C MET A 5 -35.33 34.24 -8.81
N PRO A 6 -34.75 33.36 -9.64
CA PRO A 6 -33.30 33.19 -9.62
C PRO A 6 -32.68 32.92 -11.02
N GLU A 7 -32.08 33.93 -11.64
CA GLU A 7 -31.34 33.72 -12.91
C GLU A 7 -29.89 33.23 -12.70
N GLU A 8 -29.22 33.64 -11.62
CA GLU A 8 -27.77 33.39 -11.37
C GLU A 8 -27.40 31.89 -11.38
N ARG A 9 -28.13 31.04 -10.64
CA ARG A 9 -27.83 29.59 -10.60
C ARG A 9 -27.88 28.90 -11.98
N SER A 10 -28.69 29.41 -12.91
CA SER A 10 -28.83 28.83 -14.25
C SER A 10 -27.66 29.18 -15.19
N HIS A 11 -26.91 30.23 -14.86
CA HIS A 11 -25.75 30.68 -15.63
C HIS A 11 -24.52 29.82 -15.31
N ASP A 12 -24.23 29.65 -14.02
CA ASP A 12 -23.10 28.83 -13.56
C ASP A 12 -23.22 27.36 -14.00
N GLU A 13 -24.40 26.73 -13.91
CA GLU A 13 -24.58 25.34 -14.39
C GLU A 13 -24.39 25.19 -15.90
N LYS A 14 -24.74 26.20 -16.70
CA LYS A 14 -24.49 26.20 -18.16
C LYS A 14 -23.01 26.38 -18.46
N ASP A 15 -22.35 27.30 -17.77
CA ASP A 15 -20.93 27.59 -17.98
C ASP A 15 -20.04 26.43 -17.49
N LEU A 16 -20.47 25.73 -16.45
CA LEU A 16 -19.91 24.46 -15.98
C LEU A 16 -20.05 23.35 -17.03
N ARG A 17 -21.27 23.13 -17.56
CA ARG A 17 -21.50 22.13 -18.63
C ARG A 17 -20.67 22.42 -19.88
N ALA A 18 -20.63 23.67 -20.33
CA ALA A 18 -19.84 24.06 -21.51
C ALA A 18 -18.33 23.79 -21.31
N LYS A 19 -17.79 24.00 -20.10
CA LYS A 19 -16.40 23.66 -19.76
C LYS A 19 -16.13 22.15 -19.77
N LEU A 20 -17.09 21.35 -19.30
CA LEU A 20 -16.97 19.88 -19.31
C LEU A 20 -17.07 19.32 -20.74
N GLU A 21 -18.06 19.74 -21.53
CA GLU A 21 -18.20 19.34 -22.94
C GLU A 21 -16.93 19.68 -23.75
N ALA A 22 -16.33 20.85 -23.53
CA ALA A 22 -15.10 21.27 -24.20
C ALA A 22 -13.83 20.45 -23.86
N TYR A 23 -13.88 19.56 -22.86
CA TYR A 23 -12.81 18.60 -22.58
C TYR A 23 -13.04 17.23 -23.23
N ASP A 24 -14.30 16.84 -23.45
CA ASP A 24 -14.67 15.56 -24.07
C ASP A 24 -14.76 15.63 -25.60
N THR A 25 -15.07 16.78 -26.21
CA THR A 25 -15.10 16.93 -27.68
C THR A 25 -13.72 17.07 -28.34
N LYS A 26 -12.62 16.92 -27.59
CA LYS A 26 -11.26 17.05 -28.12
C LYS A 26 -10.74 15.73 -28.66
N ASP A 27 -10.24 15.74 -29.90
CA ASP A 27 -9.55 14.59 -30.48
C ASP A 27 -8.07 14.55 -30.05
N TYR A 28 -7.59 13.34 -29.75
CA TYR A 28 -6.20 13.03 -29.36
C TYR A 28 -5.57 11.97 -30.29
N SER A 29 -6.22 11.65 -31.42
CA SER A 29 -5.76 10.68 -32.42
C SER A 29 -4.74 11.28 -33.39
N GLU A 30 -4.83 12.58 -33.68
CA GLU A 30 -3.95 13.30 -34.59
C GLU A 30 -2.49 13.36 -34.11
N VAL A 31 -1.56 13.41 -35.06
CA VAL A 31 -0.11 13.55 -34.80
C VAL A 31 0.24 15.03 -34.65
N ILE A 32 0.90 15.37 -33.55
CA ILE A 32 1.38 16.72 -33.24
C ILE A 32 2.78 16.94 -33.85
N GLU A 33 2.95 18.02 -34.61
CA GLU A 33 4.27 18.49 -35.04
C GLU A 33 4.96 19.33 -33.95
N PHE A 34 6.29 19.24 -33.87
CA PHE A 34 7.11 19.96 -32.88
C PHE A 34 8.07 20.93 -33.58
N PRO A 35 8.29 22.15 -33.04
CA PRO A 35 7.79 22.65 -31.76
C PRO A 35 6.29 22.97 -31.77
N VAL A 36 5.61 22.75 -30.64
CA VAL A 36 4.17 22.99 -30.51
C VAL A 36 3.93 24.48 -30.33
N GLU A 37 3.09 25.07 -31.18
CA GLU A 37 2.63 26.45 -31.01
C GLU A 37 1.37 26.47 -30.14
N LEU A 38 1.42 27.15 -28.99
CA LEU A 38 0.26 27.39 -28.13
C LEU A 38 0.02 28.90 -28.02
N VAL A 39 -1.24 29.29 -28.21
CA VAL A 39 -1.71 30.66 -27.97
C VAL A 39 -2.10 30.77 -26.50
N ASP A 40 -1.46 31.67 -25.76
CA ASP A 40 -1.83 31.93 -24.37
C ASP A 40 -3.02 32.90 -24.26
N ARG A 41 -3.56 33.07 -23.05
CA ARG A 41 -4.69 33.99 -22.76
C ARG A 41 -4.43 35.43 -23.18
N ASP A 42 -3.16 35.85 -23.21
CA ASP A 42 -2.72 37.17 -23.66
C ASP A 42 -2.67 37.32 -25.20
N GLY A 43 -3.06 36.28 -25.95
CA GLY A 43 -3.00 36.25 -27.42
C GLY A 43 -1.61 36.00 -27.99
N VAL A 44 -0.58 35.88 -27.15
CA VAL A 44 0.80 35.64 -27.57
C VAL A 44 1.00 34.16 -27.93
N VAL A 45 1.44 33.90 -29.15
CA VAL A 45 1.89 32.57 -29.60
C VAL A 45 3.25 32.27 -28.97
N ARG A 46 3.34 31.17 -28.21
CA ARG A 46 4.61 30.65 -27.69
C ARG A 46 4.89 29.28 -28.29
N ARG A 47 6.17 29.01 -28.59
CA ARG A 47 6.67 27.74 -29.12
C ARG A 47 7.24 26.92 -27.98
N TYR A 48 6.88 25.64 -27.94
CA TYR A 48 7.28 24.71 -26.90
C TYR A 48 8.00 23.51 -27.54
N SER A 49 9.15 23.12 -26.98
CA SER A 49 9.81 21.84 -27.26
C SER A 49 8.92 20.66 -26.86
N TYR A 50 9.36 19.43 -27.12
CA TYR A 50 8.68 18.24 -26.60
C TYR A 50 8.58 18.26 -25.07
N GLU A 51 9.71 18.50 -24.40
CA GLU A 51 9.84 18.57 -22.95
C GLU A 51 9.03 19.75 -22.36
N GLU A 52 9.11 20.93 -22.97
CA GLU A 52 8.34 22.10 -22.51
C GLU A 52 6.83 21.90 -22.72
N SER A 53 6.43 21.21 -23.80
CA SER A 53 5.02 20.87 -24.05
C SER A 53 4.48 19.94 -22.97
N LEU A 54 5.24 18.93 -22.55
CA LEU A 54 4.89 18.07 -21.42
C LEU A 54 4.75 18.91 -20.13
N ALA A 55 5.74 19.76 -19.84
CA ALA A 55 5.77 20.59 -18.63
C ALA A 55 4.54 21.50 -18.49
N VAL A 56 4.01 22.05 -19.60
CA VAL A 56 2.77 22.84 -19.60
C VAL A 56 1.57 22.04 -19.08
N TYR A 57 1.37 20.80 -19.56
CA TYR A 57 0.25 19.97 -19.12
C TYR A 57 0.44 19.38 -17.72
N HIS A 58 1.67 19.03 -17.31
CA HIS A 58 1.96 18.64 -15.93
C HIS A 58 1.64 19.76 -14.92
N ARG A 59 2.05 21.01 -15.19
CA ARG A 59 1.71 22.16 -14.35
C ARG A 59 0.20 22.39 -14.25
N ARG A 60 -0.56 22.10 -15.32
CA ARG A 60 -2.03 22.16 -15.29
C ARG A 60 -2.64 21.09 -14.38
N ILE A 61 -2.20 19.84 -14.48
CA ILE A 61 -2.63 18.75 -13.57
C ILE A 61 -2.38 19.14 -12.10
N GLN A 62 -1.15 19.58 -11.79
CA GLN A 62 -0.75 20.01 -10.44
C GLN A 62 -1.57 21.18 -9.89
N SER A 63 -2.15 22.01 -10.77
CA SER A 63 -2.89 23.22 -10.39
C SER A 63 -4.40 23.12 -10.48
N ALA A 64 -4.94 22.00 -10.96
CA ALA A 64 -6.39 21.84 -11.15
C ALA A 64 -7.18 22.06 -9.85
N THR A 65 -6.69 21.51 -8.73
CA THR A 65 -7.34 21.55 -7.40
C THR A 65 -7.37 22.94 -6.74
N TRP A 66 -6.51 23.90 -7.16
CA TRP A 66 -6.58 25.28 -6.67
C TRP A 66 -7.16 26.26 -7.69
N ARG A 67 -7.21 25.89 -8.98
CA ARG A 67 -7.84 26.69 -10.04
C ARG A 67 -9.35 26.43 -10.18
N HIS A 68 -9.83 25.30 -9.70
CA HIS A 68 -11.22 24.87 -9.84
C HIS A 68 -11.77 24.43 -8.48
N ALA A 69 -12.97 24.93 -8.13
CA ALA A 69 -13.69 24.52 -6.91
C ALA A 69 -14.62 23.32 -7.14
N ASP A 70 -14.90 22.98 -8.40
CA ASP A 70 -15.79 21.89 -8.80
C ASP A 70 -14.98 20.61 -9.11
N GLU A 71 -15.30 19.53 -8.40
CA GLU A 71 -14.60 18.24 -8.48
C GLU A 71 -14.73 17.58 -9.87
N ALA A 72 -15.85 17.78 -10.57
CA ALA A 72 -16.02 17.27 -11.93
C ALA A 72 -15.11 18.02 -12.93
N VAL A 73 -14.92 19.33 -12.75
CA VAL A 73 -13.99 20.12 -13.59
C VAL A 73 -12.54 19.74 -13.32
N ILE A 74 -12.18 19.51 -12.05
CA ILE A 74 -10.85 19.00 -11.67
C ILE A 74 -10.59 17.67 -12.39
N HIS A 75 -11.50 16.70 -12.29
CA HIS A 75 -11.35 15.40 -12.95
C HIS A 75 -11.30 15.51 -14.49
N ALA A 76 -12.16 16.34 -15.10
CA ALA A 76 -12.18 16.53 -16.54
C ALA A 76 -10.89 17.18 -17.07
N GLU A 77 -10.34 18.19 -16.38
CA GLU A 77 -9.07 18.80 -16.80
C GLU A 77 -7.89 17.84 -16.62
N ILE A 78 -7.84 17.07 -15.51
CA ILE A 78 -6.81 16.04 -15.32
C ILE A 78 -6.88 15.01 -16.46
N GLY A 79 -8.08 14.49 -16.77
CA GLY A 79 -8.30 13.55 -17.87
C GLY A 79 -7.90 14.11 -19.24
N HIS A 80 -8.22 15.37 -19.53
CA HIS A 80 -7.76 16.07 -20.75
C HIS A 80 -6.23 16.14 -20.83
N CYS A 81 -5.58 16.54 -19.74
CA CYS A 81 -4.13 16.75 -19.71
C CYS A 81 -3.37 15.43 -19.85
N THR A 82 -3.80 14.36 -19.19
CA THR A 82 -3.24 13.00 -19.37
C THR A 82 -3.36 12.53 -20.82
N ARG A 83 -4.56 12.60 -21.42
CA ARG A 83 -4.78 12.21 -22.83
C ARG A 83 -3.91 13.01 -23.82
N ARG A 84 -3.66 14.29 -23.53
CA ARG A 84 -2.82 15.17 -24.36
C ARG A 84 -1.32 14.87 -24.19
N ILE A 85 -0.86 14.50 -23.00
CA ILE A 85 0.50 14.02 -22.77
C ILE A 85 0.75 12.73 -23.58
N ASP A 86 -0.18 11.77 -23.54
CA ASP A 86 -0.03 10.52 -24.31
C ASP A 86 0.00 10.78 -25.83
N GLN A 87 -0.77 11.75 -26.32
CA GLN A 87 -0.73 12.18 -27.73
C GLN A 87 0.62 12.80 -28.10
N ILE A 88 1.17 13.67 -27.25
CA ILE A 88 2.51 14.28 -27.40
C ILE A 88 3.57 13.18 -27.53
N LYS A 89 3.55 12.19 -26.64
CA LYS A 89 4.45 11.01 -26.67
C LYS A 89 4.33 10.18 -27.94
N ARG A 90 3.10 9.79 -28.31
CA ARG A 90 2.84 9.01 -29.53
C ARG A 90 3.33 9.74 -30.78
N SER A 91 3.08 11.05 -30.85
CA SER A 91 3.48 11.89 -31.99
C SER A 91 5.00 11.98 -32.13
N PHE A 92 5.70 12.15 -31.00
CA PHE A 92 7.16 12.16 -30.96
C PHE A 92 7.75 10.80 -31.39
N HIS A 93 7.18 9.69 -30.92
CA HIS A 93 7.60 8.32 -31.30
C HIS A 93 7.33 7.97 -32.76
N LEU A 94 6.26 8.48 -33.35
CA LEU A 94 6.00 8.31 -34.79
C LEU A 94 7.01 9.09 -35.64
N ARG A 95 7.37 10.31 -35.21
CA ARG A 95 8.41 11.12 -35.86
C ARG A 95 9.80 10.48 -35.76
N SER A 96 10.16 9.89 -34.61
CA SER A 96 11.46 9.23 -34.44
C SER A 96 11.62 7.96 -35.30
N LYS A 97 10.51 7.30 -35.67
CA LYS A 97 10.52 6.20 -36.67
C LYS A 97 10.64 6.66 -38.13
N ALA A 98 10.26 7.90 -38.43
CA ALA A 98 10.39 8.47 -39.78
C ALA A 98 11.78 9.05 -40.06
N GLY A 99 12.53 9.41 -39.01
CA GLY A 99 13.96 9.68 -39.07
C GLY A 99 14.79 8.40 -39.13
N SER A 100 15.96 8.43 -39.76
CA SER A 100 16.83 7.26 -39.95
C SER A 100 17.48 6.80 -38.64
N VAL A 101 16.77 6.02 -37.83
CA VAL A 101 17.27 5.49 -36.55
C VAL A 101 17.73 4.04 -36.71
N ARG A 102 18.93 3.73 -36.19
CA ARG A 102 19.47 2.37 -36.12
C ARG A 102 18.81 1.61 -34.97
N THR A 103 17.99 0.60 -35.27
CA THR A 103 17.67 -0.47 -34.32
C THR A 103 18.97 -1.16 -33.92
N VAL A 104 19.35 -1.18 -32.64
CA VAL A 104 20.67 -1.71 -32.25
C VAL A 104 20.58 -3.18 -31.86
N ALA A 105 21.36 -4.02 -32.55
CA ALA A 105 21.32 -5.48 -32.43
C ALA A 105 21.81 -6.04 -31.09
N ASN A 106 22.38 -5.21 -30.20
CA ASN A 106 22.80 -5.64 -28.86
C ASN A 106 22.58 -4.50 -27.84
N PRO A 107 21.64 -4.66 -26.89
CA PRO A 107 21.35 -3.68 -25.85
C PRO A 107 22.57 -3.33 -24.97
N ARG A 108 23.37 -4.34 -24.59
CA ARG A 108 24.52 -4.16 -23.68
C ARG A 108 25.61 -3.30 -24.29
N SER A 109 25.95 -3.50 -25.56
CA SER A 109 26.95 -2.67 -26.25
C SER A 109 26.48 -1.23 -26.51
N SER A 110 25.17 -0.98 -26.46
CA SER A 110 24.57 0.32 -26.78
C SER A 110 24.45 1.22 -25.55
N LEU A 111 24.06 0.62 -24.42
CA LEU A 111 23.78 1.31 -23.17
C LEU A 111 24.98 1.29 -22.20
N GLY A 112 25.96 0.41 -22.41
CA GLY A 112 27.13 0.28 -21.55
C GLY A 112 26.74 -0.08 -20.12
N GLU A 113 27.28 0.66 -19.15
CA GLU A 113 26.88 0.57 -17.72
C GLU A 113 25.37 0.75 -17.52
N GLY A 114 24.72 1.53 -18.38
CA GLY A 114 23.26 1.72 -18.36
C GLY A 114 22.47 0.42 -18.53
N TYR A 115 23.03 -0.60 -19.20
CA TYR A 115 22.40 -1.91 -19.29
C TYR A 115 22.38 -2.65 -17.94
N ASP A 116 23.47 -2.59 -17.18
CA ASP A 116 23.56 -3.24 -15.87
C ASP A 116 22.71 -2.51 -14.83
N VAL A 117 22.66 -1.17 -14.92
CA VAL A 117 21.72 -0.30 -14.18
C VAL A 117 20.26 -0.69 -14.44
N LEU A 118 19.85 -0.84 -15.70
CA LEU A 118 18.50 -1.30 -16.07
C LEU A 118 18.21 -2.73 -15.58
N ARG A 119 19.16 -3.66 -15.72
CA ARG A 119 19.00 -5.04 -15.27
C ARG A 119 18.82 -5.10 -13.75
N ALA A 120 19.59 -4.32 -12.99
CA ALA A 120 19.46 -4.21 -11.54
C ALA A 120 18.10 -3.60 -11.14
N PHE A 121 17.66 -2.55 -11.82
CA PHE A 121 16.34 -1.95 -11.64
C PHE A 121 15.21 -2.97 -11.85
N TYR A 122 15.18 -3.69 -12.98
CA TYR A 122 14.11 -4.66 -13.24
C TYR A 122 14.13 -5.86 -12.30
N ALA A 123 15.30 -6.41 -11.97
CA ALA A 123 15.41 -7.49 -10.98
C ALA A 123 14.86 -7.05 -9.61
N LYS A 124 15.13 -5.81 -9.20
CA LYS A 124 14.61 -5.18 -7.98
C LYS A 124 13.09 -4.93 -8.06
N VAL A 125 12.55 -4.48 -9.20
CA VAL A 125 11.10 -4.30 -9.42
C VAL A 125 10.35 -5.63 -9.27
N LEU A 126 10.85 -6.70 -9.88
CA LEU A 126 10.21 -8.01 -9.84
C LEU A 126 10.24 -8.61 -8.44
N LEU A 127 11.41 -8.62 -7.80
CA LEU A 127 11.57 -9.12 -6.44
C LEU A 127 10.67 -8.39 -5.43
N ARG A 128 10.52 -7.07 -5.56
CA ARG A 128 9.62 -6.25 -4.73
C ARG A 128 8.13 -6.61 -4.85
N ARG A 129 7.70 -7.23 -5.95
CA ARG A 129 6.31 -7.69 -6.14
C ARG A 129 6.12 -9.17 -5.80
N GLY A 130 7.13 -9.81 -5.21
CA GLY A 130 7.16 -11.27 -5.00
C GLY A 130 7.29 -12.05 -6.31
N LEU A 131 7.69 -11.39 -7.41
CA LEU A 131 7.68 -11.96 -8.75
C LEU A 131 9.08 -12.45 -9.19
N LYS A 132 9.13 -13.62 -9.82
CA LYS A 132 10.27 -14.12 -10.64
C LYS A 132 9.90 -14.04 -12.13
N LEU A 133 10.88 -13.94 -13.01
CA LEU A 133 10.67 -14.05 -14.47
C LEU A 133 10.23 -15.47 -14.84
N THR A 134 9.37 -15.59 -15.85
CA THR A 134 9.04 -16.88 -16.49
C THR A 134 10.08 -17.25 -17.56
N ASP A 135 10.47 -16.30 -18.41
CA ASP A 135 11.41 -16.43 -19.52
C ASP A 135 12.43 -15.27 -19.53
N GLU A 136 13.51 -15.36 -20.33
CA GLU A 136 14.39 -14.21 -20.58
C GLU A 136 13.68 -13.16 -21.47
N PRO A 137 13.46 -11.92 -21.01
CA PRO A 137 12.69 -10.94 -21.75
C PRO A 137 13.55 -10.22 -22.80
N GLU A 138 13.08 -10.20 -24.05
CA GLU A 138 13.79 -9.56 -25.17
C GLU A 138 13.66 -8.02 -25.10
N LEU A 139 14.76 -7.33 -24.78
CA LEU A 139 14.80 -5.87 -24.65
C LEU A 139 15.17 -5.20 -25.97
N HIS A 140 14.20 -4.55 -26.62
CA HIS A 140 14.44 -3.69 -27.77
C HIS A 140 14.90 -2.29 -27.32
N VAL A 141 15.98 -1.79 -27.93
CA VAL A 141 16.59 -0.48 -27.62
C VAL A 141 16.70 0.35 -28.89
N THR A 142 16.12 1.55 -28.87
CA THR A 142 16.09 2.48 -30.01
C THR A 142 16.66 3.83 -29.61
N LEU A 143 17.72 4.32 -30.26
CA LEU A 143 18.30 5.64 -29.99
C LEU A 143 17.42 6.74 -30.60
N LEU A 144 16.76 7.55 -29.78
CA LEU A 144 15.90 8.65 -30.23
C LEU A 144 16.69 9.94 -30.50
N GLU A 145 17.71 10.22 -29.67
CA GLU A 145 18.47 11.46 -29.73
C GLU A 145 19.90 11.26 -29.21
N ASP A 146 20.91 11.88 -29.85
CA ASP A 146 22.31 11.88 -29.40
C ASP A 146 22.84 13.32 -29.37
N ARG A 147 22.59 14.03 -28.25
CA ARG A 147 23.20 15.33 -27.94
C ARG A 147 24.51 15.11 -27.16
N PRO A 148 25.48 16.04 -27.23
CA PRO A 148 26.75 15.92 -26.49
C PRO A 148 26.57 15.64 -24.99
N GLY A 149 25.65 16.35 -24.33
CA GLY A 149 25.35 16.18 -22.90
C GLY A 149 24.25 15.16 -22.56
N CYS A 150 23.52 14.61 -23.52
CA CYS A 150 22.45 13.63 -23.26
C CYS A 150 22.12 12.76 -24.48
N ARG A 151 22.10 11.44 -24.28
CA ARG A 151 21.54 10.47 -25.23
C ARG A 151 20.20 9.97 -24.72
N VAL A 152 19.18 9.97 -25.57
CA VAL A 152 17.82 9.50 -25.23
C VAL A 152 17.51 8.23 -25.99
N TYR A 153 17.12 7.18 -25.27
CA TYR A 153 16.75 5.88 -25.80
C TYR A 153 15.29 5.54 -25.47
N HIS A 154 14.61 4.85 -26.38
CA HIS A 154 13.36 4.17 -26.12
C HIS A 154 13.62 2.69 -25.81
N LEU A 155 12.98 2.19 -24.76
CA LEU A 155 13.09 0.81 -24.27
C LEU A 155 11.72 0.13 -24.35
N ALA A 156 11.65 -1.05 -24.99
CA ALA A 156 10.43 -1.85 -25.05
C ALA A 156 10.74 -3.35 -24.94
N PHE A 157 9.88 -4.11 -24.26
CA PHE A 157 9.99 -5.58 -24.16
C PHE A 157 9.10 -6.33 -25.16
N ARG A 158 8.40 -5.59 -26.03
CA ARG A 158 7.64 -6.13 -27.14
C ARG A 158 7.56 -5.09 -28.24
N GLU A 159 7.74 -5.51 -29.49
CA GLU A 159 7.64 -4.60 -30.62
C GLU A 159 6.26 -3.92 -30.68
N GLY A 160 6.25 -2.58 -30.75
CA GLY A 160 5.02 -1.78 -30.79
C GLY A 160 4.35 -1.50 -29.45
N SER A 161 4.87 -2.00 -28.31
CA SER A 161 4.31 -1.67 -26.99
C SER A 161 4.62 -0.22 -26.57
N PRO A 162 3.80 0.40 -25.69
CA PRO A 162 4.26 1.55 -24.94
C PRO A 162 5.53 1.15 -24.16
N GLY A 163 6.54 2.01 -24.22
CA GLY A 163 7.86 1.75 -23.65
C GLY A 163 8.32 2.89 -22.76
N GLN A 164 9.50 2.75 -22.20
CA GLN A 164 10.11 3.71 -21.30
C GLN A 164 11.16 4.56 -22.05
N LEU A 165 11.42 5.76 -21.54
CA LEU A 165 12.50 6.63 -22.04
C LEU A 165 13.69 6.55 -21.08
N PHE A 166 14.87 6.27 -21.62
CA PHE A 166 16.10 6.12 -20.87
C PHE A 166 17.14 7.11 -21.36
N TYR A 167 17.53 8.01 -20.46
CA TYR A 167 18.44 9.12 -20.71
C TYR A 167 19.81 8.76 -20.13
N ILE A 168 20.87 8.93 -20.92
CA ILE A 168 22.26 8.75 -20.52
C ILE A 168 22.97 10.09 -20.67
N PHE A 169 23.44 10.64 -19.56
CA PHE A 169 24.22 11.87 -19.45
C PHE A 169 25.70 11.50 -19.28
N PRO A 170 26.47 11.34 -20.37
CA PRO A 170 27.90 10.98 -20.29
C PRO A 170 28.70 12.10 -19.61
N PHE A 171 29.45 11.78 -18.57
CA PHE A 171 30.30 12.73 -17.84
C PHE A 171 31.70 12.89 -18.47
N ASP A 172 32.04 12.03 -19.44
CA ASP A 172 33.31 12.03 -20.18
C ASP A 172 33.27 12.89 -21.47
N ARG A 173 32.09 13.24 -21.98
CA ARG A 173 31.93 14.08 -23.17
C ARG A 173 31.99 15.57 -22.83
N GLN A 174 32.92 16.28 -23.47
CA GLN A 174 32.95 17.74 -23.44
C GLN A 174 31.79 18.34 -24.25
N GLY A 175 31.10 19.30 -23.64
CA GLY A 175 30.11 20.17 -24.26
C GLY A 175 30.07 21.52 -23.52
N ASP A 176 29.27 22.48 -24.00
CA ASP A 176 29.22 23.84 -23.44
C ASP A 176 28.56 23.93 -22.05
N GLN A 177 27.98 22.84 -21.54
CA GLN A 177 27.32 22.74 -20.23
C GLN A 177 27.97 21.62 -19.40
N ASP A 178 28.04 21.79 -18.08
CA ASP A 178 28.47 20.73 -17.16
C ASP A 178 27.49 19.53 -17.24
N PRO A 179 27.94 18.33 -17.67
CA PRO A 179 27.08 17.16 -17.78
C PRO A 179 26.42 16.75 -16.45
N LYS A 180 27.08 17.00 -15.30
CA LYS A 180 26.50 16.72 -13.97
C LYS A 180 25.46 17.75 -13.56
N GLU A 181 25.63 19.00 -13.96
CA GLU A 181 24.62 20.04 -13.73
C GLU A 181 23.37 19.77 -14.58
N ALA A 182 23.55 19.45 -15.86
CA ALA A 182 22.46 19.08 -16.78
C ALA A 182 21.69 17.83 -16.30
N TRP A 183 22.40 16.79 -15.82
CA TRP A 183 21.75 15.62 -15.20
C TRP A 183 20.97 16.00 -13.93
N ASN A 184 21.54 16.84 -13.05
CA ASN A 184 20.85 17.28 -11.83
C ASN A 184 19.66 18.21 -12.10
N GLU A 185 19.68 19.02 -13.16
CA GLU A 185 18.52 19.78 -13.62
C GLU A 185 17.42 18.85 -14.14
N ALA A 186 17.75 17.91 -15.04
CA ALA A 186 16.80 16.92 -15.55
C ALA A 186 16.19 16.07 -14.41
N ARG A 187 17.02 15.58 -13.48
CA ARG A 187 16.59 14.82 -12.30
C ARG A 187 15.59 15.61 -11.45
N ARG A 188 15.89 16.87 -11.13
CA ARG A 188 14.98 17.76 -10.39
C ARG A 188 13.67 17.98 -11.16
N GLY A 189 13.71 18.17 -12.47
CA GLY A 189 12.53 18.30 -13.32
C GLY A 189 11.56 17.12 -13.19
N TYR A 190 12.06 15.88 -13.28
CA TYR A 190 11.22 14.69 -13.19
C TYR A 190 10.80 14.32 -11.76
N GLN A 191 11.59 14.65 -10.72
CA GLN A 191 11.22 14.42 -9.32
C GLN A 191 9.92 15.16 -8.94
N HIS A 192 9.70 16.37 -9.44
CA HIS A 192 8.50 17.16 -9.14
C HIS A 192 7.25 16.72 -9.94
N ALA A 193 7.37 15.82 -10.92
CA ALA A 193 6.26 15.34 -11.77
C ALA A 193 5.52 14.09 -11.23
N SER A 194 6.01 13.54 -10.10
CA SER A 194 5.63 12.25 -9.52
C SER A 194 4.13 12.01 -9.24
N SER A 195 3.31 13.07 -9.18
CA SER A 195 1.87 12.99 -8.87
C SER A 195 0.94 12.74 -10.06
N SER A 196 1.45 12.56 -11.28
CA SER A 196 0.63 12.43 -12.50
C SER A 196 0.74 11.06 -13.17
N GLN A 197 -0.39 10.55 -13.69
CA GLN A 197 -0.51 9.21 -14.30
C GLN A 197 0.23 9.03 -15.64
N ALA A 198 0.93 10.06 -16.14
CA ALA A 198 1.35 10.12 -17.54
C ALA A 198 2.84 9.85 -17.77
N GLU A 199 3.74 10.36 -16.93
CA GLU A 199 5.18 10.06 -16.96
C GLU A 199 5.78 10.29 -15.58
N ARG A 200 6.38 9.27 -14.98
CA ARG A 200 7.05 9.36 -13.68
C ARG A 200 8.51 8.96 -13.80
N LEU A 201 9.32 9.52 -12.92
CA LEU A 201 10.70 9.07 -12.70
C LEU A 201 10.67 7.65 -12.10
N LEU A 202 11.23 6.68 -12.83
CA LEU A 202 11.29 5.28 -12.42
C LEU A 202 12.65 4.94 -11.80
N LEU A 203 13.71 5.50 -12.38
CA LEU A 203 15.09 5.35 -11.93
C LEU A 203 15.82 6.68 -12.14
N SER A 204 16.67 7.04 -11.19
CA SER A 204 17.73 8.03 -11.39
C SER A 204 18.95 7.50 -10.67
N GLU A 205 20.06 7.32 -11.39
CA GLU A 205 21.26 6.69 -10.84
C GLU A 205 22.51 7.38 -11.38
N GLU A 206 23.46 7.71 -10.50
CA GLU A 206 24.76 8.26 -10.88
C GLU A 206 25.80 7.15 -10.86
N ARG A 207 26.64 7.10 -11.90
CA ARG A 207 27.89 6.32 -11.95
C ARG A 207 29.06 7.26 -12.23
N ASP A 208 30.27 6.78 -12.00
CA ASP A 208 31.49 7.55 -12.21
C ASP A 208 31.62 8.10 -13.65
N THR A 209 31.05 7.38 -14.63
CA THR A 209 31.13 7.71 -16.07
C THR A 209 29.90 8.41 -16.63
N ALA A 210 28.72 8.27 -16.00
CA ALA A 210 27.47 8.82 -16.53
C ALA A 210 26.34 8.91 -15.49
N GLY A 211 25.44 9.86 -15.71
CA GLY A 211 24.14 9.94 -15.04
C GLY A 211 23.05 9.25 -15.87
N PHE A 212 22.23 8.43 -15.22
CA PHE A 212 21.13 7.68 -15.83
C PHE A 212 19.79 8.16 -15.30
N ILE A 213 18.80 8.31 -16.18
CA ILE A 213 17.40 8.58 -15.82
C ILE A 213 16.50 7.65 -16.64
N LEU A 214 15.54 7.01 -16.00
CA LEU A 214 14.49 6.21 -16.63
C LEU A 214 13.14 6.82 -16.30
N THR A 215 12.31 7.06 -17.32
CA THR A 215 10.94 7.54 -17.15
C THR A 215 9.95 6.65 -17.88
N GLY A 216 8.72 6.59 -17.35
CA GLY A 216 7.63 5.86 -17.99
C GLY A 216 6.36 5.92 -17.15
N THR A 217 5.32 5.24 -17.62
CA THR A 217 4.05 5.08 -16.90
C THR A 217 4.15 4.00 -15.82
N GLU A 218 4.62 2.81 -16.20
CA GLU A 218 4.64 1.61 -15.37
C GLU A 218 6.06 1.12 -15.06
N GLU A 219 6.25 0.51 -13.88
CA GLU A 219 7.54 -0.04 -13.43
C GLU A 219 7.91 -1.37 -14.12
N ILE A 220 6.91 -2.16 -14.50
CA ILE A 220 7.05 -3.37 -15.32
C ILE A 220 6.33 -3.06 -16.64
N PRO A 221 7.05 -2.82 -17.75
CA PRO A 221 6.41 -2.56 -19.03
C PRO A 221 5.61 -3.77 -19.52
N SER A 222 4.54 -3.49 -20.27
CA SER A 222 3.75 -4.49 -20.98
C SER A 222 4.65 -5.33 -21.92
N GLY A 223 4.90 -6.59 -21.56
CA GLY A 223 5.76 -7.51 -22.29
C GLY A 223 6.56 -8.50 -21.42
N VAL A 224 6.69 -8.26 -20.12
CA VAL A 224 7.49 -9.09 -19.20
C VAL A 224 6.63 -10.17 -18.51
N SER A 225 6.98 -11.46 -18.66
CA SER A 225 6.30 -12.62 -18.07
C SER A 225 6.81 -12.96 -16.65
N VAL A 226 5.90 -13.25 -15.69
CA VAL A 226 6.20 -13.27 -14.24
C VAL A 226 5.37 -14.25 -13.38
N GLU A 227 5.91 -14.76 -12.26
CA GLU A 227 5.28 -15.73 -11.31
C GLU A 227 5.63 -15.49 -9.81
N PRO A 228 4.86 -15.97 -8.79
CA PRO A 228 5.09 -15.71 -7.34
C PRO A 228 6.26 -16.46 -6.63
N ARG A 229 6.59 -16.08 -5.37
CA ARG A 229 7.70 -16.62 -4.52
C ARG A 229 7.32 -16.79 -3.02
N GLN A 230 7.93 -17.74 -2.29
CA GLN A 230 7.73 -18.07 -0.85
C GLN A 230 9.00 -17.83 0.03
N THR A 231 8.85 -17.67 1.36
CA THR A 231 9.93 -17.37 2.36
C THR A 231 9.66 -17.94 3.79
N ARG A 232 10.67 -17.95 4.70
CA ARG A 232 10.78 -18.78 5.93
C ARG A 232 11.26 -18.01 7.20
N GLU A 233 11.28 -18.68 8.37
CA GLU A 233 11.16 -18.19 9.78
C GLU A 233 12.39 -17.63 10.55
N ALA A 234 12.12 -16.79 11.57
CA ALA A 234 12.79 -16.59 12.89
C ALA A 234 12.17 -15.35 13.63
N ALA A 235 12.13 -15.13 14.97
CA ALA A 235 12.30 -15.95 16.20
C ALA A 235 11.71 -15.19 17.45
N SER A 236 11.75 -15.75 18.68
CA SER A 236 11.02 -15.30 19.90
C SER A 236 11.69 -14.18 20.75
N PRO A 237 10.95 -13.32 21.51
CA PRO A 237 10.62 -13.60 22.94
C PRO A 237 9.43 -12.86 23.64
N GLY A 238 8.74 -13.54 24.59
CA GLY A 238 8.23 -12.91 25.83
C GLY A 238 6.71 -12.98 26.15
N GLU A 239 6.35 -12.81 27.43
CA GLU A 239 4.98 -12.97 27.94
C GLU A 239 4.03 -11.82 27.53
N ASN A 240 3.37 -11.98 26.38
CA ASN A 240 2.49 -10.97 25.81
C ASN A 240 0.98 -11.23 25.99
N VAL A 241 0.17 -10.16 25.94
CA VAL A 241 -1.29 -10.18 26.17
C VAL A 241 -2.04 -10.94 25.07
N LEU A 242 -1.53 -10.88 23.84
CA LEU A 242 -1.99 -11.67 22.69
C LEU A 242 -1.32 -13.06 22.61
N GLY A 243 -0.32 -13.31 23.47
CA GLY A 243 0.29 -14.62 23.71
C GLY A 243 1.17 -15.13 22.57
N GLY A 244 2.32 -14.51 22.34
CA GLY A 244 3.33 -15.01 21.38
C GLY A 244 3.09 -14.63 19.92
N LEU A 245 1.85 -14.28 19.53
CA LEU A 245 1.52 -13.73 18.20
C LEU A 245 2.33 -12.48 17.80
N GLU A 246 3.00 -11.86 18.76
CA GLU A 246 3.71 -10.59 18.55
C GLU A 246 5.07 -10.84 17.88
N ASP A 247 5.81 -11.89 18.22
CA ASP A 247 7.18 -12.09 17.73
C ASP A 247 7.24 -12.57 16.27
N GLU A 248 6.34 -13.48 15.85
CA GLU A 248 6.26 -13.96 14.45
C GLU A 248 5.71 -12.90 13.48
N PHE A 249 4.89 -11.95 13.94
CA PHE A 249 4.33 -10.86 13.11
C PHE A 249 5.08 -9.52 13.24
N PHE A 250 6.06 -9.43 14.15
CA PHE A 250 7.00 -8.30 14.28
C PHE A 250 8.44 -8.68 13.85
N HIS A 251 8.60 -9.41 12.74
CA HIS A 251 9.43 -8.79 11.69
C HIS A 251 8.52 -7.78 11.00
N PRO A 252 8.68 -6.47 11.24
CA PRO A 252 7.67 -5.55 10.78
C PRO A 252 7.67 -5.47 9.26
N TRP A 253 6.60 -5.96 8.64
CA TRP A 253 6.33 -5.70 7.22
C TRP A 253 6.26 -4.19 6.92
N TRP A 254 6.02 -3.35 7.95
CA TRP A 254 6.16 -1.91 7.81
C TRP A 254 7.63 -1.49 7.76
N LEU A 255 8.59 -2.12 8.45
CA LEU A 255 10.03 -1.94 8.19
C LEU A 255 10.36 -2.27 6.73
N ASP A 256 9.82 -3.37 6.18
CA ASP A 256 9.98 -3.66 4.74
C ASP A 256 9.35 -2.57 3.85
N ALA A 257 8.20 -2.01 4.25
CA ALA A 257 7.57 -0.88 3.56
C ALA A 257 8.33 0.46 3.74
N LEU A 258 9.06 0.65 4.85
CA LEU A 258 9.90 1.82 5.08
C LEU A 258 11.23 1.69 4.29
N GLU A 259 11.82 0.50 4.23
CA GLU A 259 13.00 0.16 3.41
C GLU A 259 12.75 0.33 1.89
N GLN A 260 11.48 0.27 1.46
CA GLN A 260 11.06 0.55 0.08
C GLN A 260 11.11 2.04 -0.25
N GLU A 261 10.86 2.90 0.73
CA GLU A 261 10.95 4.36 0.63
C GLU A 261 12.39 4.86 0.86
N GLU A 262 13.16 4.30 1.82
CA GLU A 262 14.58 4.64 2.08
C GLU A 262 15.45 4.54 0.81
N LYS A 263 15.08 3.67 -0.13
CA LYS A 263 15.77 3.50 -1.43
C LYS A 263 15.41 4.58 -2.47
N LYS A 264 14.71 5.66 -2.10
CA LYS A 264 14.39 6.83 -2.94
C LYS A 264 15.32 8.04 -2.76
N GLY A 265 16.35 7.94 -1.93
CA GLY A 265 17.55 8.78 -2.01
C GLY A 265 17.30 10.28 -1.93
N GLY A 266 16.76 10.72 -0.80
CA GLY A 266 16.74 12.13 -0.39
C GLY A 266 17.08 12.24 1.08
N SER A 267 17.96 13.19 1.46
CA SER A 267 18.29 13.48 2.87
C SER A 267 17.10 14.14 3.60
N ASN A 268 16.01 13.38 3.75
CA ASN A 268 14.79 13.68 4.47
C ASN A 268 14.86 12.97 5.83
N SER A 269 14.28 13.58 6.84
CA SER A 269 14.18 13.03 8.18
C SER A 269 13.54 11.62 8.19
N PHE A 270 12.64 11.29 7.28
CA PHE A 270 12.12 9.93 7.12
C PHE A 270 13.21 8.88 6.84
N GLU A 271 14.03 9.06 5.81
CA GLU A 271 15.03 8.05 5.39
C GLU A 271 16.08 7.84 6.50
N ARG A 272 16.46 8.92 7.20
CA ARG A 272 17.31 8.85 8.40
C ARG A 272 16.64 8.04 9.52
N GLY A 273 15.32 8.16 9.68
CA GLY A 273 14.54 7.40 10.64
C GLY A 273 14.59 5.90 10.37
N VAL A 274 14.46 5.51 9.09
CA VAL A 274 14.59 4.10 8.67
C VAL A 274 16.00 3.58 8.93
N ALA A 275 17.03 4.34 8.52
CA ALA A 275 18.43 3.96 8.73
C ALA A 275 18.76 3.76 10.22
N TYR A 276 18.37 4.69 11.09
CA TYR A 276 18.57 4.53 12.54
C TYR A 276 17.78 3.36 13.13
N LEU A 277 16.61 3.03 12.60
CA LEU A 277 15.84 1.88 13.07
C LEU A 277 16.54 0.56 12.70
N ARG A 278 17.16 0.49 11.52
CA ARG A 278 17.96 -0.66 11.05
C ARG A 278 19.27 -0.84 11.83
N ASP A 279 19.86 0.27 12.30
CA ASP A 279 20.99 0.27 13.25
C ASP A 279 20.57 -0.05 14.71
N GLU A 280 19.30 -0.42 14.97
CA GLU A 280 18.69 -0.62 16.30
C GLU A 280 18.64 0.65 17.20
N ARG A 281 18.94 1.83 16.63
CA ARG A 281 18.99 3.13 17.32
C ARG A 281 17.62 3.79 17.38
N SER A 282 16.67 3.10 18.02
CA SER A 282 15.25 3.48 18.08
C SER A 282 14.98 4.93 18.52
N ASP A 283 15.76 5.50 19.44
CA ASP A 283 15.59 6.90 19.88
C ASP A 283 15.83 7.92 18.75
N LEU A 284 16.89 7.71 17.95
CA LEU A 284 17.18 8.59 16.81
C LEU A 284 16.25 8.32 15.63
N ALA A 285 15.79 7.08 15.48
CA ALA A 285 14.73 6.75 14.53
C ALA A 285 13.45 7.53 14.83
N LEU A 286 13.09 7.62 16.12
CA LEU A 286 11.93 8.36 16.58
C LEU A 286 12.01 9.84 16.23
N GLU A 287 13.08 10.54 16.66
CA GLU A 287 13.29 11.97 16.36
C GLU A 287 13.15 12.24 14.86
N CYS A 288 13.79 11.41 14.03
CA CYS A 288 13.76 11.52 12.59
C CYS A 288 12.35 11.31 11.97
N PHE A 289 11.53 10.41 12.52
CA PHE A 289 10.13 10.30 12.09
C PHE A 289 9.24 11.44 12.62
N GLN A 290 9.52 11.99 13.81
CA GLN A 290 8.85 13.19 14.36
C GLN A 290 9.11 14.42 13.49
N ASP A 291 10.37 14.68 13.15
CA ASP A 291 10.77 15.74 12.22
C ASP A 291 10.05 15.58 10.87
N SER A 292 9.99 14.35 10.35
CA SER A 292 9.36 14.06 9.06
C SER A 292 7.84 14.32 9.02
N VAL A 293 7.08 14.00 10.08
CA VAL A 293 5.66 14.37 10.15
C VAL A 293 5.46 15.87 10.41
N GLY A 294 6.45 16.55 10.99
CA GLY A 294 6.48 18.01 11.09
C GLY A 294 6.72 18.69 9.74
N GLU A 295 7.64 18.16 8.92
CA GLU A 295 7.91 18.59 7.54
C GLU A 295 6.72 18.33 6.61
N ASN A 296 6.08 17.15 6.73
CA ASN A 296 4.92 16.76 5.93
C ASN A 296 3.88 16.00 6.77
N PRO A 297 2.84 16.69 7.29
CA PRO A 297 1.74 16.08 8.04
C PRO A 297 0.87 15.07 7.26
N TYR A 298 1.12 14.87 5.96
CA TYR A 298 0.46 13.83 5.16
C TYR A 298 1.40 12.66 4.82
N HIS A 299 2.62 12.61 5.39
CA HIS A 299 3.57 11.52 5.15
C HIS A 299 3.19 10.27 5.95
N ARG A 300 2.38 9.43 5.32
CA ARG A 300 1.83 8.18 5.84
C ARG A 300 2.91 7.26 6.45
N GLU A 301 4.01 7.05 5.74
CA GLU A 301 5.07 6.15 6.15
C GLU A 301 5.80 6.64 7.41
N SER A 302 5.91 7.96 7.61
CA SER A 302 6.49 8.53 8.84
C SER A 302 5.59 8.31 10.05
N TYR A 303 4.26 8.40 9.91
CA TYR A 303 3.34 8.02 10.98
C TYR A 303 3.40 6.52 11.31
N LEU A 304 3.58 5.66 10.30
CA LEU A 304 3.72 4.22 10.51
C LEU A 304 5.05 3.88 11.21
N GLY A 305 6.14 4.55 10.84
CA GLY A 305 7.43 4.47 11.54
C GLY A 305 7.34 4.98 12.98
N LEU A 306 6.72 6.14 13.21
CA LEU A 306 6.43 6.69 14.54
C LEU A 306 5.68 5.70 15.42
N LEU A 307 4.53 5.22 14.94
CA LEU A 307 3.69 4.26 15.65
C LEU A 307 4.47 2.99 15.94
N GLY A 308 5.23 2.47 14.97
CA GLY A 308 6.07 1.30 15.15
C GLY A 308 7.17 1.46 16.20
N VAL A 309 7.93 2.56 16.16
CA VAL A 309 9.03 2.83 17.09
C VAL A 309 8.53 3.11 18.50
N LEU A 310 7.49 3.94 18.66
CA LEU A 310 6.90 4.22 19.97
C LEU A 310 6.30 2.95 20.60
N ASP A 311 5.76 2.06 19.79
CA ASP A 311 5.21 0.78 20.23
C ASP A 311 6.31 -0.23 20.62
N LEU A 312 7.45 -0.24 19.93
CA LEU A 312 8.66 -0.98 20.36
C LEU A 312 9.25 -0.43 21.67
N GLN A 313 9.22 0.90 21.86
CA GLN A 313 9.71 1.56 23.08
C GLN A 313 8.73 1.52 24.27
N GLY A 314 7.52 0.96 24.11
CA GLY A 314 6.48 0.96 25.14
C GLY A 314 5.88 2.34 25.46
N ARG A 315 6.13 3.34 24.62
CA ARG A 315 5.70 4.74 24.79
C ARG A 315 4.28 4.94 24.29
N HIS A 316 3.35 4.21 24.90
CA HIS A 316 2.02 4.03 24.34
C HIS A 316 1.21 5.34 24.26
N GLU A 317 1.31 6.25 25.22
CA GLU A 317 0.61 7.56 25.19
C GLU A 317 1.01 8.43 23.98
N GLU A 318 2.30 8.47 23.66
CA GLU A 318 2.81 9.20 22.50
C GLU A 318 2.38 8.53 21.20
N ALA A 319 2.39 7.19 21.13
CA ALA A 319 1.86 6.47 19.98
C ALA A 319 0.38 6.77 19.74
N LYS A 320 -0.44 6.86 20.80
CA LYS A 320 -1.84 7.30 20.68
C LYS A 320 -1.94 8.74 20.16
N PHE A 321 -1.16 9.67 20.69
CA PHE A 321 -1.13 11.06 20.21
C PHE A 321 -0.79 11.14 18.71
N TYR A 322 0.30 10.50 18.28
CA TYR A 322 0.68 10.50 16.86
C TYR A 322 -0.28 9.70 15.98
N GLY A 323 -0.92 8.63 16.48
CA GLY A 323 -1.96 7.89 15.76
C GLY A 323 -3.25 8.68 15.59
N GLU A 324 -3.68 9.42 16.61
CA GLU A 324 -4.79 10.36 16.51
C GLU A 324 -4.49 11.49 15.50
N MET A 325 -3.27 12.03 15.50
CA MET A 325 -2.86 12.98 14.44
C MET A 325 -2.90 12.33 13.05
N ALA A 326 -2.34 11.13 12.92
CA ALA A 326 -2.33 10.38 11.66
C ALA A 326 -3.74 10.15 11.11
N THR A 327 -4.72 9.77 11.96
CA THR A 327 -6.12 9.59 11.53
C THR A 327 -6.82 10.90 11.14
N ARG A 328 -6.36 12.07 11.60
CA ARG A 328 -6.88 13.39 11.16
C ARG A 328 -6.36 13.76 9.77
N HIS A 329 -5.08 13.52 9.49
CA HIS A 329 -4.46 13.85 8.20
C HIS A 329 -4.70 12.79 7.12
N LEU A 330 -4.82 11.51 7.52
CA LEU A 330 -4.98 10.35 6.65
C LEU A 330 -6.26 9.56 7.01
N PRO A 331 -7.46 10.18 6.95
CA PRO A 331 -8.69 9.65 7.52
C PRO A 331 -9.24 8.39 6.83
N ARG A 332 -8.70 8.02 5.66
CA ARG A 332 -9.08 6.83 4.90
C ARG A 332 -8.05 5.69 4.98
N ASP A 333 -7.02 5.83 5.81
CA ASP A 333 -6.00 4.80 5.94
C ASP A 333 -6.36 3.75 7.01
N GLY A 334 -6.74 2.56 6.55
CA GLY A 334 -7.09 1.45 7.44
C GLY A 334 -5.90 0.85 8.19
N LEU A 335 -4.66 1.06 7.72
CA LEU A 335 -3.47 0.56 8.40
C LEU A 335 -3.10 1.43 9.62
N ILE A 336 -3.21 2.74 9.49
CA ILE A 336 -3.01 3.69 10.60
C ILE A 336 -4.05 3.42 11.70
N ARG A 337 -5.33 3.21 11.33
CA ARG A 337 -6.39 2.75 12.25
C ARG A 337 -6.02 1.44 12.95
N TYR A 338 -5.53 0.45 12.20
CA TYR A 338 -5.06 -0.82 12.77
C TYR A 338 -3.91 -0.64 13.78
N ARG A 339 -2.91 0.20 13.46
CA ARG A 339 -1.78 0.48 14.35
C ARG A 339 -2.22 1.20 15.62
N LEU A 340 -3.15 2.15 15.51
CA LEU A 340 -3.77 2.81 16.67
C LEU A 340 -4.57 1.81 17.53
N ALA A 341 -5.34 0.91 16.93
CA ALA A 341 -6.06 -0.14 17.65
C ALA A 341 -5.11 -1.06 18.46
N ILE A 342 -3.98 -1.49 17.87
CA ILE A 342 -2.95 -2.28 18.59
C ILE A 342 -2.40 -1.50 19.78
N ASN A 343 -2.15 -0.20 19.62
CA ASN A 343 -1.69 0.65 20.72
C ASN A 343 -2.73 0.79 21.84
N LEU A 344 -4.01 0.99 21.50
CA LEU A 344 -5.12 1.03 22.46
C LEU A 344 -5.26 -0.30 23.23
N VAL A 345 -5.03 -1.46 22.58
CA VAL A 345 -4.97 -2.76 23.30
C VAL A 345 -3.87 -2.78 24.35
N ARG A 346 -2.70 -2.20 24.05
CA ARG A 346 -1.56 -2.13 24.98
C ARG A 346 -1.80 -1.19 26.15
N GLN A 347 -2.53 -0.09 25.94
CA GLN A 347 -3.04 0.78 27.01
C GLN A 347 -4.17 0.16 27.84
N GLY A 348 -4.84 -0.86 27.32
CA GLY A 348 -6.01 -1.50 27.95
C GLY A 348 -7.36 -0.92 27.53
N GLU A 349 -7.39 0.00 26.56
CA GLU A 349 -8.59 0.63 26.01
C GLU A 349 -9.28 -0.28 24.98
N PHE A 350 -9.70 -1.46 25.44
CA PHE A 350 -10.17 -2.54 24.57
C PHE A 350 -11.41 -2.18 23.72
N ASP A 351 -12.35 -1.41 24.27
CA ASP A 351 -13.56 -1.02 23.55
C ASP A 351 -13.25 -0.04 22.40
N ALA A 352 -12.34 0.92 22.65
CA ALA A 352 -11.85 1.83 21.61
C ALA A 352 -11.04 1.09 20.54
N ALA A 353 -10.19 0.14 20.95
CA ALA A 353 -9.44 -0.70 20.03
C ALA A 353 -10.35 -1.51 19.09
N LEU A 354 -11.48 -2.05 19.59
CA LEU A 354 -12.46 -2.76 18.75
C LEU A 354 -13.08 -1.82 17.70
N VAL A 355 -13.39 -0.57 18.05
CA VAL A 355 -13.89 0.42 17.09
C VAL A 355 -12.87 0.73 16.00
N ASP A 356 -11.60 0.91 16.34
CA ASP A 356 -10.55 1.17 15.34
C ASP A 356 -10.20 -0.08 14.51
N PHE A 357 -10.30 -1.30 15.05
CA PHE A 357 -10.20 -2.52 14.25
C PHE A 357 -11.35 -2.66 13.24
N ASP A 358 -12.57 -2.25 13.60
CA ASP A 358 -13.74 -2.27 12.72
C ASP A 358 -13.58 -1.27 11.57
N GLU A 359 -13.13 -0.05 11.89
CA GLU A 359 -12.86 0.99 10.92
C GLU A 359 -11.67 0.61 10.01
N ALA A 360 -10.63 -0.01 10.56
CA ALA A 360 -9.50 -0.55 9.79
C ALA A 360 -9.95 -1.61 8.77
N ALA A 361 -10.77 -2.58 9.20
CA ALA A 361 -11.32 -3.61 8.31
C ALA A 361 -12.23 -3.01 7.23
N ARG A 362 -12.99 -1.94 7.56
CA ARG A 362 -13.86 -1.23 6.60
C ARG A 362 -13.08 -0.42 5.57
N LEU A 363 -12.00 0.25 5.99
CA LEU A 363 -11.15 1.08 5.14
C LEU A 363 -10.13 0.27 4.32
N SER A 364 -9.79 -0.94 4.75
CA SER A 364 -8.86 -1.83 4.04
C SER A 364 -9.39 -3.26 3.98
N PRO A 365 -10.39 -3.57 3.11
CA PRO A 365 -11.04 -4.88 3.03
C PRO A 365 -10.16 -6.05 2.55
N GLY A 366 -8.90 -5.80 2.19
CA GLY A 366 -7.90 -6.84 1.91
C GLY A 366 -6.94 -7.10 3.08
N LEU A 367 -7.07 -6.34 4.18
CA LEU A 367 -6.23 -6.47 5.37
C LEU A 367 -6.96 -7.36 6.39
N PHE A 368 -6.54 -8.62 6.52
CA PHE A 368 -7.19 -9.57 7.43
C PHE A 368 -6.86 -9.32 8.92
N GLN A 369 -5.72 -8.69 9.19
CA GLN A 369 -5.14 -8.51 10.51
C GLN A 369 -6.10 -7.80 11.50
N PRO A 370 -6.78 -6.68 11.17
CA PRO A 370 -7.77 -6.07 12.07
C PRO A 370 -8.84 -7.06 12.55
N SER A 371 -9.38 -7.88 11.65
CA SER A 371 -10.37 -8.91 12.01
C SER A 371 -9.75 -10.02 12.86
N PHE A 372 -8.53 -10.47 12.53
CA PHE A 372 -7.82 -11.49 13.30
C PHE A 372 -7.49 -11.03 14.73
N PHE A 373 -6.92 -9.84 14.90
CA PHE A 373 -6.58 -9.28 16.22
C PHE A 373 -7.81 -8.89 17.04
N ALA A 374 -8.87 -8.36 16.42
CA ALA A 374 -10.15 -8.15 17.09
C ALA A 374 -10.74 -9.46 17.65
N ALA A 375 -10.63 -10.58 16.92
CA ALA A 375 -11.09 -11.87 17.42
C ALA A 375 -10.31 -12.33 18.66
N HIS A 376 -8.99 -12.15 18.66
CA HIS A 376 -8.13 -12.50 19.79
C HIS A 376 -8.43 -11.63 21.01
N LEU A 377 -8.69 -10.33 20.81
CA LEU A 377 -9.11 -9.41 21.86
C LEU A 377 -10.47 -9.81 22.47
N LEU A 378 -11.45 -10.17 21.62
CA LEU A 378 -12.76 -10.66 22.05
C LEU A 378 -12.65 -11.93 22.89
N LEU A 379 -11.79 -12.89 22.54
CA LEU A 379 -11.53 -14.08 23.37
C LEU A 379 -10.76 -13.74 24.67
N ALA A 380 -9.76 -12.87 24.60
CA ALA A 380 -8.84 -12.60 25.70
C ALA A 380 -9.47 -11.77 26.83
N ARG A 381 -10.27 -10.75 26.47
CA ARG A 381 -10.81 -9.74 27.40
C ARG A 381 -12.33 -9.81 27.53
N VAL A 382 -13.06 -9.76 26.42
CA VAL A 382 -14.54 -9.71 26.41
C VAL A 382 -15.17 -11.08 26.69
N ARG A 383 -14.46 -12.17 26.40
CA ARG A 383 -14.93 -13.57 26.40
C ARG A 383 -16.08 -13.83 25.42
N ASP A 384 -16.20 -13.00 24.38
CA ASP A 384 -17.20 -13.18 23.33
C ASP A 384 -16.71 -14.19 22.28
N LEU A 385 -17.13 -15.45 22.47
CA LEU A 385 -16.83 -16.54 21.56
C LEU A 385 -17.55 -16.42 20.21
N ASP A 386 -18.73 -15.80 20.16
CA ASP A 386 -19.54 -15.69 18.96
C ASP A 386 -19.03 -14.57 18.05
N GLY A 387 -18.72 -13.40 18.63
CA GLY A 387 -18.05 -12.31 17.94
C GLY A 387 -16.66 -12.72 17.45
N ALA A 388 -15.86 -13.38 18.28
CA ALA A 388 -14.55 -13.91 17.85
C ALA A 388 -14.68 -14.86 16.66
N ALA A 389 -15.67 -15.75 16.65
CA ALA A 389 -15.93 -16.64 15.52
C ALA A 389 -16.35 -15.88 14.24
N MET A 390 -17.14 -14.81 14.37
CA MET A 390 -17.49 -13.95 13.23
C MET A 390 -16.24 -13.28 12.64
N ARG A 391 -15.42 -12.68 13.51
CA ARG A 391 -14.18 -11.99 13.12
C ARG A 391 -13.16 -12.93 12.47
N LEU A 392 -12.99 -14.14 12.98
CA LEU A 392 -12.11 -15.15 12.36
C LEU A 392 -12.62 -15.64 10.99
N ARG A 393 -13.95 -15.67 10.75
CA ARG A 393 -14.49 -15.96 9.41
C ARG A 393 -14.18 -14.84 8.41
N LEU A 394 -14.31 -13.58 8.84
CA LEU A 394 -13.90 -12.44 8.02
C LEU A 394 -12.40 -12.49 7.69
N ALA A 395 -11.55 -12.73 8.70
CA ALA A 395 -10.12 -12.90 8.51
C ALA A 395 -9.80 -14.04 7.53
N SER A 396 -10.41 -15.22 7.71
CA SER A 396 -10.19 -16.39 6.84
C SER A 396 -10.66 -16.19 5.40
N ALA A 397 -11.68 -15.35 5.16
CA ALA A 397 -12.15 -15.05 3.81
C ALA A 397 -11.25 -14.06 3.05
N MET A 398 -10.43 -13.29 3.77
CA MET A 398 -9.42 -12.38 3.19
C MET A 398 -8.06 -13.07 3.02
N ALA A 399 -7.76 -14.06 3.86
CA ALA A 399 -6.45 -14.69 3.99
C ALA A 399 -6.50 -16.18 3.60
N ASP A 400 -6.85 -16.43 2.34
CA ASP A 400 -7.03 -17.78 1.77
C ASP A 400 -5.66 -18.49 1.61
N GLY A 401 -5.15 -19.02 2.72
CA GLY A 401 -3.82 -19.62 2.85
C GLY A 401 -3.15 -19.43 4.21
N GLU A 402 -3.64 -18.52 5.07
CA GLU A 402 -3.03 -18.27 6.38
C GLU A 402 -3.38 -19.36 7.40
N GLU A 403 -2.44 -20.27 7.64
CA GLU A 403 -2.59 -21.44 8.51
C GLU A 403 -3.00 -21.06 9.94
N GLN A 404 -2.46 -19.97 10.48
CA GLN A 404 -2.74 -19.52 11.84
C GLN A 404 -4.19 -19.01 11.98
N VAL A 405 -4.71 -18.31 10.95
CA VAL A 405 -6.11 -17.87 10.87
C VAL A 405 -7.05 -19.08 10.80
N ARG A 406 -6.72 -20.04 9.92
CA ARG A 406 -7.48 -21.28 9.73
C ARG A 406 -7.56 -22.12 11.01
N ARG A 407 -6.43 -22.42 11.66
CA ARG A 407 -6.37 -23.16 12.93
C ARG A 407 -7.16 -22.47 14.05
N SER A 408 -7.04 -21.14 14.16
CA SER A 408 -7.77 -20.36 15.15
C SER A 408 -9.29 -20.46 14.95
N LEU A 409 -9.75 -20.38 13.70
CA LEU A 409 -11.15 -20.54 13.33
C LEU A 409 -11.66 -21.97 13.61
N GLU A 410 -10.88 -23.00 13.31
CA GLU A 410 -11.21 -24.41 13.59
C GLU A 410 -11.39 -24.65 15.10
N LEU A 411 -10.47 -24.19 15.94
CA LEU A 411 -10.56 -24.31 17.40
C LEU A 411 -11.78 -23.59 17.98
N VAL A 412 -12.06 -22.37 17.50
CA VAL A 412 -13.24 -21.59 17.91
C VAL A 412 -14.53 -22.28 17.48
N ASN A 413 -14.62 -22.81 16.25
CA ASN A 413 -15.77 -23.60 15.80
C ASN A 413 -15.93 -24.91 16.61
N GLY A 414 -14.83 -25.55 17.01
CA GLY A 414 -14.84 -26.68 17.93
C GLY A 414 -15.43 -26.34 19.30
N CYS A 415 -15.02 -25.20 19.88
CA CYS A 415 -15.57 -24.70 21.15
C CYS A 415 -17.06 -24.31 21.04
N LEU A 416 -17.46 -23.71 19.91
CA LEU A 416 -18.88 -23.44 19.60
C LEU A 416 -19.70 -24.74 19.54
N SER A 417 -19.17 -25.79 18.91
CA SER A 417 -19.81 -27.11 18.85
C SER A 417 -19.94 -27.73 20.25
N LEU A 418 -18.86 -27.73 21.02
CA LEU A 418 -18.85 -28.22 22.41
C LEU A 418 -19.87 -27.48 23.28
N ARG A 419 -19.97 -26.14 23.16
CA ARG A 419 -20.97 -25.35 23.88
C ARG A 419 -22.41 -25.78 23.55
N ARG A 420 -22.71 -26.05 22.28
CA ARG A 420 -24.04 -26.55 21.86
C ARG A 420 -24.33 -27.91 22.50
N SER A 421 -23.37 -28.83 22.48
CA SER A 421 -23.50 -30.16 23.11
C SER A 421 -23.70 -30.07 24.63
N LEU A 422 -22.94 -29.20 25.32
CA LEU A 422 -23.10 -28.95 26.76
C LEU A 422 -24.48 -28.37 27.09
N ARG A 423 -24.95 -27.37 26.32
CA ARG A 423 -26.29 -26.79 26.48
C ARG A 423 -27.41 -27.81 26.24
N LEU A 424 -27.28 -28.68 25.24
CA LEU A 424 -28.24 -29.76 24.98
C LEU A 424 -28.28 -30.79 26.12
N ALA A 425 -27.12 -31.24 26.61
CA ALA A 425 -27.04 -32.15 27.77
C ALA A 425 -27.64 -31.52 29.05
N ALA A 426 -27.38 -30.24 29.26
CA ALA A 426 -27.95 -29.46 30.36
C ALA A 426 -29.48 -29.33 30.26
N MET A 427 -30.03 -29.06 29.06
CA MET A 427 -31.47 -29.05 28.81
C MET A 427 -32.11 -30.42 29.07
N LEU A 428 -31.49 -31.51 28.61
CA LEU A 428 -31.99 -32.87 28.86
C LEU A 428 -31.99 -33.21 30.36
N THR A 429 -30.92 -32.87 31.09
CA THR A 429 -30.85 -33.05 32.55
C THR A 429 -31.94 -32.24 33.26
N THR A 430 -32.18 -30.99 32.83
CA THR A 430 -33.25 -30.13 33.36
C THR A 430 -34.63 -30.75 33.13
N ALA A 431 -34.89 -31.29 31.93
CA ALA A 431 -36.15 -31.95 31.58
C ALA A 431 -36.39 -33.23 32.40
N VAL A 432 -35.35 -34.04 32.62
CA VAL A 432 -35.41 -35.19 33.55
C VAL A 432 -35.76 -34.74 34.96
N GLY A 433 -35.16 -33.64 35.43
CA GLY A 433 -35.48 -33.04 36.73
C GLY A 433 -36.95 -32.61 36.85
N ALA A 434 -37.44 -31.87 35.84
CA ALA A 434 -38.82 -31.39 35.78
C ALA A 434 -39.86 -32.52 35.74
N LEU A 435 -39.56 -33.65 35.11
CA LEU A 435 -40.43 -34.85 35.09
C LEU A 435 -40.34 -35.68 36.38
N ALA A 436 -39.18 -35.68 37.06
CA ALA A 436 -38.97 -36.46 38.28
C ALA A 436 -39.68 -35.87 39.52
N LEU A 437 -39.85 -34.54 39.58
CA LEU A 437 -40.56 -33.85 40.67
C LEU A 437 -42.04 -34.28 40.81
N PRO A 438 -42.91 -34.19 39.79
CA PRO A 438 -44.30 -34.65 39.90
C PRO A 438 -44.43 -36.16 40.07
N ALA A 439 -43.39 -36.93 39.71
CA ALA A 439 -43.29 -38.37 39.97
C ALA A 439 -42.82 -38.72 41.41
N GLY A 440 -42.76 -37.74 42.32
CA GLY A 440 -42.40 -37.94 43.73
C GLY A 440 -40.91 -38.14 44.02
N LYS A 441 -40.04 -38.12 43.00
CA LYS A 441 -38.58 -38.30 43.17
C LYS A 441 -37.90 -36.98 43.54
N MET A 442 -38.30 -36.38 44.65
CA MET A 442 -37.93 -35.02 45.07
C MET A 442 -36.42 -34.73 45.02
N VAL A 443 -35.59 -35.62 45.59
CA VAL A 443 -34.12 -35.43 45.63
C VAL A 443 -33.52 -35.45 44.23
N LEU A 444 -33.82 -36.50 43.45
CA LEU A 444 -33.31 -36.65 42.08
C LEU A 444 -33.78 -35.50 41.17
N GLY A 445 -35.06 -35.12 41.28
CA GLY A 445 -35.65 -34.02 40.51
C GLY A 445 -34.97 -32.69 40.80
N SER A 446 -34.76 -32.37 42.08
CA SER A 446 -34.11 -31.13 42.51
C SER A 446 -32.64 -31.08 42.06
N VAL A 447 -31.88 -32.17 42.25
CA VAL A 447 -30.47 -32.25 41.83
C VAL A 447 -30.32 -32.12 40.31
N ALA A 448 -31.15 -32.82 39.53
CA ALA A 448 -31.12 -32.75 38.07
C ALA A 448 -31.53 -31.37 37.54
N LEU A 449 -32.53 -30.73 38.16
CA LEU A 449 -32.98 -29.39 37.74
C LEU A 449 -31.93 -28.31 38.04
N VAL A 450 -31.31 -28.33 39.23
CA VAL A 450 -30.22 -27.41 39.59
C VAL A 450 -28.96 -27.66 38.75
N GLY A 451 -28.55 -28.92 38.60
CA GLY A 451 -27.39 -29.30 37.80
C GLY A 451 -27.57 -28.99 36.31
N GLY A 452 -28.77 -29.18 35.78
CA GLY A 452 -29.13 -28.81 34.41
C GLY A 452 -29.09 -27.31 34.17
N LEU A 453 -29.76 -26.50 35.02
CA LEU A 453 -29.72 -25.03 34.87
C LEU A 453 -28.29 -24.48 35.02
N GLY A 454 -27.55 -24.95 36.03
CA GLY A 454 -26.18 -24.54 36.27
C GLY A 454 -25.24 -24.91 35.12
N GLY A 455 -25.35 -26.14 34.60
CA GLY A 455 -24.59 -26.58 33.43
C GLY A 455 -24.88 -25.78 32.16
N TYR A 456 -26.13 -25.34 31.96
CA TYR A 456 -26.50 -24.50 30.82
C TYR A 456 -25.83 -23.12 30.88
N LEU A 457 -25.85 -22.47 32.05
CA LEU A 457 -25.26 -21.15 32.27
C LEU A 457 -23.72 -21.19 32.23
N LEU A 458 -23.11 -22.25 32.77
CA LEU A 458 -21.66 -22.41 32.78
C LEU A 458 -21.08 -22.79 31.40
N ALA A 459 -21.89 -23.31 30.46
CA ALA A 459 -21.43 -23.71 29.14
C ALA A 459 -20.80 -22.56 28.32
N ASP A 460 -21.32 -21.33 28.44
CA ASP A 460 -20.74 -20.14 27.81
C ASP A 460 -19.36 -19.81 28.38
N ALA A 461 -19.28 -19.61 29.70
CA ALA A 461 -18.03 -19.26 30.37
C ALA A 461 -16.95 -20.33 30.15
N PHE A 462 -17.32 -21.62 30.23
CA PHE A 462 -16.40 -22.73 30.01
C PHE A 462 -15.87 -22.76 28.57
N SER A 463 -16.76 -22.69 27.57
CA SER A 463 -16.34 -22.77 26.16
C SER A 463 -15.55 -21.54 25.70
N ALA A 464 -15.86 -20.34 26.20
CA ALA A 464 -15.08 -19.14 25.92
C ALA A 464 -13.68 -19.19 26.57
N LEU A 465 -13.57 -19.67 27.81
CA LEU A 465 -12.28 -19.88 28.48
C LEU A 465 -11.44 -20.97 27.79
N LEU A 466 -12.06 -22.06 27.36
CA LEU A 466 -11.40 -23.12 26.60
C LEU A 466 -10.91 -22.62 25.25
N ALA A 467 -11.73 -21.86 24.52
CA ALA A 467 -11.34 -21.26 23.24
C ALA A 467 -10.15 -20.31 23.42
N ARG A 468 -10.20 -19.41 24.41
CA ARG A 468 -9.06 -18.53 24.75
C ARG A 468 -7.79 -19.34 25.04
N TRP A 469 -7.89 -20.43 25.79
CA TRP A 469 -6.74 -21.27 26.15
C TRP A 469 -6.18 -22.04 24.95
N LEU A 470 -7.03 -22.61 24.10
CA LEU A 470 -6.64 -23.35 22.90
C LEU A 470 -6.00 -22.43 21.85
N VAL A 471 -6.64 -21.30 21.53
CA VAL A 471 -6.14 -20.33 20.56
C VAL A 471 -4.81 -19.73 21.01
N ARG A 472 -4.66 -19.38 22.30
CA ARG A 472 -3.38 -18.93 22.88
C ARG A 472 -2.27 -19.99 22.79
N ARG A 473 -2.58 -21.29 22.68
CA ARG A 473 -1.56 -22.33 22.47
C ARG A 473 -1.10 -22.40 21.03
N VAL A 474 -2.02 -22.33 20.05
CA VAL A 474 -1.66 -22.29 18.62
C VAL A 474 -0.82 -21.06 18.28
N ALA A 475 -1.09 -19.94 18.94
CA ALA A 475 -0.28 -18.72 18.86
C ALA A 475 1.18 -18.83 19.36
N ILE A 476 1.53 -19.91 20.08
CA ILE A 476 2.85 -20.10 20.73
C ILE A 476 3.59 -21.33 20.16
N SER A 477 2.93 -22.14 19.33
CA SER A 477 3.52 -23.38 18.77
C SER A 477 4.02 -23.14 17.34
N PRO A 478 5.34 -23.17 17.09
CA PRO A 478 5.86 -23.17 15.72
C PRO A 478 5.37 -24.41 14.97
N PRO A 479 5.37 -24.39 13.62
CA PRO A 479 4.91 -25.53 12.83
C PRO A 479 5.74 -26.80 13.13
N GLU A 480 5.04 -27.92 13.31
CA GLU A 480 5.66 -29.25 13.47
C GLU A 480 6.27 -29.74 12.14
N SER A 481 7.41 -29.15 11.76
CA SER A 481 8.23 -29.61 10.63
C SER A 481 9.71 -29.47 10.97
N ASP A 482 10.22 -30.43 11.76
CA ASP A 482 11.61 -30.98 11.70
C ASP A 482 11.95 -31.97 12.85
N LEU A 483 11.02 -32.30 13.76
CA LEU A 483 11.27 -33.22 14.89
C LEU A 483 11.47 -34.71 14.53
N ASP A 484 11.27 -35.12 13.26
CA ASP A 484 11.49 -36.49 12.77
C ASP A 484 12.71 -36.65 11.85
N ALA A 485 13.46 -35.57 11.57
CA ALA A 485 14.63 -35.64 10.68
C ALA A 485 15.87 -36.29 11.34
N ASP A 486 15.98 -36.25 12.67
CA ASP A 486 17.18 -36.63 13.42
C ASP A 486 17.10 -38.07 14.02
N LYS A 487 16.33 -38.95 13.37
CA LYS A 487 16.22 -40.38 13.72
C LYS A 487 16.34 -41.30 12.49
N LYS A 488 17.51 -41.31 11.85
CA LYS A 488 18.07 -42.51 11.18
C LYS A 488 19.55 -42.39 10.84
#